data_AF-A0A1H8T6S7-F1
#
_entry.id   AF-A0A1H8T6S7-F1
#
_cell.length_a   1.000
_cell.length_b   1.000
_cell.length_c   1.000
_cell.angle_alpha   90.00
_cell.angle_beta   90.00
_cell.angle_gamma   90.00
#
_symmetry.space_group_name_H-M   'P 1'
#
loop_
_entity.id
_entity.type
_entity.pdbx_description
1 polymer ?
#
loop_
_entity_poly.entity_id
_entity_poly.type
_entity_poly.pdbx_seq_one_letter_code
_entity_poly.pdbx_strand_id
1 'polypeptide(L)'
;MTTTITINVTNNSNSLQNFFFFQQPASYSGGPQVYTNSLYSQALLPYSTSGAVLTFTMILQYYAGVQQQVAPPEVGQPSGQLAAIQAINLTSAAGGPQTNNTTNMTVSPSLGLSVPAWTAGPQSGSFRIVTPTFNPVLANYNAGSAVQSLSGAITLSNFVTAQPTSNLDCQPVIKFYVQTGTYTAGTVMNFTNSSINAAICDATPGFTTFNVTYNIDGTWTVKNMAVSQLANGALGLVERSVNSFGRVLADALNAQVLNEAGTGVISTGTAGNFNLPTTITNLNNPGGLAVFKEYQVGPTGGPYKGAMCTALAGTTGTFS
;
A
#
# COMPACT_ATOMS: atom_id res chain seq x y z
N MET A 1 11.66 6.68 13.44
CA MET A 1 11.17 7.38 12.24
C MET A 1 9.87 6.73 11.83
N THR A 2 8.84 7.53 11.58
CA THR A 2 7.51 7.04 11.17
C THR A 2 7.50 6.85 9.67
N THR A 3 7.20 5.63 9.19
CA THR A 3 7.03 5.37 7.76
C THR A 3 5.68 5.92 7.30
N THR A 4 5.63 6.57 6.14
CA THR A 4 4.39 7.13 5.57
C THR A 4 4.09 6.52 4.21
N ILE A 5 2.82 6.31 3.91
CA ILE A 5 2.34 6.07 2.54
C ILE A 5 2.01 7.42 1.91
N THR A 6 2.52 7.67 0.72
CA THR A 6 2.26 8.88 -0.07
C THR A 6 1.75 8.49 -1.45
N ILE A 7 0.60 9.02 -1.84
CA ILE A 7 0.00 8.81 -3.17
C ILE A 7 -0.21 10.18 -3.80
N ASN A 8 0.50 10.44 -4.90
CA ASN A 8 0.42 11.67 -5.66
C ASN A 8 -0.42 11.42 -6.91
N VAL A 9 -1.49 12.19 -7.12
CA VAL A 9 -2.42 12.03 -8.23
C VAL A 9 -2.33 13.23 -9.17
N THR A 10 -2.19 12.96 -10.46
CA THR A 10 -2.29 13.94 -11.55
C THR A 10 -3.51 13.63 -12.42
N ASN A 11 -4.27 14.66 -12.78
CA ASN A 11 -5.39 14.54 -13.71
C ASN A 11 -4.94 14.95 -15.12
N ASN A 12 -4.73 13.98 -16.03
CA ASN A 12 -4.42 14.24 -17.44
C ASN A 12 -5.67 14.26 -18.34
N SER A 13 -6.87 14.15 -17.78
CA SER A 13 -8.10 14.36 -18.55
C SER A 13 -8.31 15.84 -18.88
N ASN A 14 -9.30 16.13 -19.73
CA ASN A 14 -9.60 17.49 -20.16
C ASN A 14 -10.56 18.25 -19.22
N SER A 15 -11.03 17.61 -18.15
CA SER A 15 -12.04 18.17 -17.25
C SER A 15 -11.61 18.07 -15.78
N LEU A 16 -12.23 18.90 -14.94
CA LEU A 16 -12.15 18.73 -13.49
C LEU A 16 -12.67 17.34 -13.11
N GLN A 17 -11.94 16.66 -12.22
CA GLN A 17 -12.33 15.37 -11.67
C GLN A 17 -12.37 15.43 -10.15
N ASN A 18 -13.32 14.72 -9.55
CA ASN A 18 -13.35 14.50 -8.10
C ASN A 18 -12.70 13.15 -7.81
N PHE A 19 -11.63 13.14 -7.03
CA PHE A 19 -10.95 11.91 -6.64
C PHE A 19 -11.27 11.57 -5.20
N PHE A 20 -11.38 10.28 -4.89
CA PHE A 20 -11.47 9.77 -3.53
C PHE A 20 -10.57 8.55 -3.34
N PHE A 21 -10.15 8.35 -2.10
CA PHE A 21 -9.18 7.33 -1.70
C PHE A 21 -9.80 6.36 -0.72
N PHE A 22 -9.49 5.09 -0.85
CA PHE A 22 -9.99 4.06 0.07
C PHE A 22 -9.02 2.89 0.16
N GLN A 23 -9.17 2.08 1.20
CA GLN A 23 -8.31 0.94 1.45
C GLN A 23 -9.04 -0.36 1.10
N GLN A 24 -8.31 -1.36 0.62
CA GLN A 24 -8.80 -2.74 0.58
C GLN A 24 -9.37 -3.12 1.96
N PRO A 25 -10.61 -3.63 2.03
CA PRO A 25 -11.17 -4.16 3.25
C PRO A 25 -10.24 -5.21 3.89
N ALA A 26 -10.05 -5.11 5.20
CA ALA A 26 -9.42 -6.17 5.96
C ALA A 26 -10.27 -7.45 5.91
N SER A 27 -9.64 -8.59 6.15
CA SER A 27 -10.39 -9.82 6.42
C SER A 27 -10.79 -9.83 7.89
N TYR A 28 -12.07 -10.08 8.17
CA TYR A 28 -12.64 -10.07 9.51
C TYR A 28 -13.11 -11.46 9.90
N SER A 29 -12.86 -11.85 11.15
CA SER A 29 -13.57 -12.94 11.79
C SER A 29 -14.41 -12.39 12.95
N GLY A 30 -15.70 -12.80 13.01
CA GLY A 30 -16.65 -12.33 14.04
C GLY A 30 -17.59 -11.18 13.63
N GLY A 31 -17.66 -10.80 12.34
CA GLY A 31 -18.58 -9.76 11.83
C GLY A 31 -19.29 -10.17 10.53
N PRO A 32 -20.57 -9.80 10.31
CA PRO A 32 -21.38 -10.30 9.19
C PRO A 32 -21.16 -9.55 7.87
N GLN A 33 -20.87 -8.25 7.93
CA GLN A 33 -20.71 -7.38 6.76
C GLN A 33 -19.60 -6.36 7.01
N VAL A 34 -18.71 -6.24 6.04
CA VAL A 34 -17.61 -5.28 6.06
C VAL A 34 -17.99 -4.04 5.25
N TYR A 35 -17.91 -2.90 5.90
CA TYR A 35 -18.09 -1.58 5.29
C TYR A 35 -16.73 -0.94 5.07
N THR A 36 -16.66 0.00 4.13
CA THR A 36 -15.45 0.77 3.81
C THR A 36 -15.81 2.23 3.79
N ASN A 37 -14.97 3.10 4.35
CA ASN A 37 -15.12 4.53 4.19
C ASN A 37 -14.18 5.07 3.12
N SER A 38 -14.60 6.14 2.46
CA SER A 38 -13.65 7.03 1.80
C SER A 38 -12.74 7.67 2.86
N LEU A 39 -11.44 7.65 2.62
CA LEU A 39 -10.42 8.17 3.53
C LEU A 39 -10.11 9.64 3.27
N TYR A 40 -10.25 10.04 2.02
CA TYR A 40 -9.90 11.37 1.57
C TYR A 40 -10.58 11.63 0.21
N SER A 41 -10.89 12.87 -0.08
CA SER A 41 -11.52 13.26 -1.33
C SER A 41 -11.22 14.70 -1.69
N GLN A 42 -10.95 14.98 -2.96
CA GLN A 42 -10.76 16.35 -3.44
C GLN A 42 -10.97 16.47 -4.96
N ALA A 43 -11.48 17.62 -5.39
CA ALA A 43 -11.52 18.01 -6.79
C ALA A 43 -10.12 18.43 -7.30
N LEU A 44 -9.75 18.00 -8.51
CA LEU A 44 -8.48 18.30 -9.14
C LEU A 44 -8.68 18.69 -10.60
N LEU A 45 -8.22 19.89 -10.97
CA LEU A 45 -8.21 20.40 -12.34
C LEU A 45 -7.21 19.62 -13.21
N PRO A 46 -7.36 19.66 -14.55
CA PRO A 46 -6.37 19.13 -15.47
C PRO A 46 -4.96 19.65 -15.18
N TYR A 47 -3.98 18.76 -15.19
CA TYR A 47 -2.58 19.07 -14.92
C TYR A 47 -2.01 20.04 -15.97
N SER A 48 -2.39 19.87 -17.23
CA SER A 48 -1.94 20.73 -18.34
C SER A 48 -2.34 22.21 -18.19
N THR A 49 -3.41 22.50 -17.44
CA THR A 49 -3.91 23.87 -17.25
C THR A 49 -3.62 24.44 -15.86
N SER A 50 -3.38 23.58 -14.86
CA SER A 50 -3.23 23.99 -13.46
C SER A 50 -1.89 23.65 -12.82
N GLY A 51 -1.16 22.66 -13.35
CA GLY A 51 0.02 22.08 -12.70
C GLY A 51 -0.26 21.40 -11.34
N ALA A 52 -1.53 21.22 -10.97
CA ALA A 52 -1.91 20.75 -9.65
C ALA A 52 -1.69 19.24 -9.46
N VAL A 53 -1.18 18.86 -8.29
CA VAL A 53 -1.01 17.46 -7.87
C VAL A 53 -1.76 17.26 -6.56
N LEU A 54 -2.65 16.26 -6.52
CA LEU A 54 -3.36 15.90 -5.29
C LEU A 54 -2.52 14.89 -4.51
N THR A 55 -2.17 15.22 -3.27
CA THR A 55 -1.33 14.36 -2.43
C THR A 55 -2.13 13.81 -1.26
N PHE A 56 -2.28 12.49 -1.20
CA PHE A 56 -2.75 11.77 -0.03
C PHE A 56 -1.56 11.23 0.74
N THR A 57 -1.49 11.48 2.05
CA THR A 57 -0.44 10.94 2.92
C THR A 57 -1.02 10.43 4.22
N MET A 58 -0.55 9.27 4.66
CA MET A 58 -0.89 8.69 5.95
C MET A 58 0.30 7.97 6.58
N ILE A 59 0.25 7.81 7.91
CA ILE A 59 1.24 7.03 8.64
C ILE A 59 1.00 5.54 8.36
N LEU A 60 2.05 4.80 7.98
CA LEU A 60 2.03 3.35 7.86
C LEU A 60 2.13 2.74 9.26
N GLN A 61 0.98 2.68 9.93
CA GLN A 61 0.79 2.08 11.24
C GLN A 61 -0.54 1.34 11.22
N TYR A 62 -0.58 0.13 11.78
CA TYR A 62 -1.85 -0.55 12.00
C TYR A 62 -2.54 0.07 13.18
N TYR A 63 -3.81 0.38 13.00
CA TYR A 63 -4.64 0.94 14.05
C TYR A 63 -5.91 0.13 14.21
N ALA A 64 -6.16 -0.29 15.45
CA ALA A 64 -7.49 -0.70 15.86
C ALA A 64 -8.31 0.57 16.09
N GLY A 65 -9.51 0.62 15.52
CA GLY A 65 -10.43 1.74 15.71
C GLY A 65 -11.83 1.27 16.08
N VAL A 66 -12.49 2.10 16.88
CA VAL A 66 -13.91 1.98 17.21
C VAL A 66 -14.59 3.32 17.02
N GLN A 67 -15.87 3.28 16.66
CA GLN A 67 -16.67 4.47 16.46
C GLN A 67 -18.10 4.24 16.91
N GLN A 68 -18.72 5.25 17.54
CA GLN A 68 -20.14 5.22 17.86
C GLN A 68 -20.95 5.48 16.58
N GLN A 69 -21.91 4.59 16.29
CA GLN A 69 -22.85 4.78 15.19
C GLN A 69 -23.85 5.88 15.54
N VAL A 70 -24.14 6.74 14.57
CA VAL A 70 -25.29 7.67 14.64
C VAL A 70 -26.54 7.01 14.05
N ALA A 71 -26.34 6.25 12.97
CA ALA A 71 -27.34 5.45 12.28
C ALA A 71 -26.65 4.18 11.75
N PRO A 72 -27.42 3.15 11.33
CA PRO A 72 -26.86 2.01 10.64
C PRO A 72 -25.98 2.44 9.44
N PRO A 73 -24.86 1.74 9.16
CA PRO A 73 -23.97 2.13 8.06
C PRO A 73 -24.68 2.02 6.70
N GLU A 74 -24.80 3.15 6.00
CA GLU A 74 -25.41 3.27 4.67
C GLU A 74 -24.49 4.01 3.70
N VAL A 75 -24.44 3.55 2.45
CA VAL A 75 -23.59 4.15 1.41
C VAL A 75 -23.92 5.63 1.21
N GLY A 76 -22.89 6.47 1.21
CA GLY A 76 -22.98 7.93 1.10
C GLY A 76 -23.20 8.65 2.43
N GLN A 77 -23.47 7.94 3.53
CA GLN A 77 -23.68 8.53 4.85
C GLN A 77 -22.42 8.46 5.72
N PRO A 78 -22.25 9.38 6.69
CA PRO A 78 -21.18 9.29 7.68
C PRO A 78 -21.26 7.98 8.48
N SER A 79 -20.12 7.33 8.73
CA SER A 79 -20.11 6.06 9.48
C SER A 79 -20.35 6.24 10.99
N GLY A 80 -20.14 7.45 11.53
CA GLY A 80 -20.33 7.74 12.95
C GLY A 80 -19.72 9.07 13.38
N GLN A 81 -19.66 9.31 14.69
CA GLN A 81 -19.18 10.58 15.26
C GLN A 81 -17.98 10.38 16.20
N LEU A 82 -18.23 9.94 17.43
CA LEU A 82 -17.18 9.72 18.42
C LEU A 82 -16.34 8.49 18.01
N ALA A 83 -15.04 8.65 17.90
CA ALA A 83 -14.12 7.58 17.54
C ALA A 83 -12.93 7.51 18.51
N ALA A 84 -12.40 6.30 18.70
CA ALA A 84 -11.17 6.04 19.42
C ALA A 84 -10.26 5.15 18.56
N ILE A 85 -8.96 5.33 18.70
CA ILE A 85 -7.94 4.62 17.91
C ILE A 85 -6.77 4.22 18.81
N GLN A 86 -6.17 3.06 18.56
CA GLN A 86 -4.93 2.61 19.20
C GLN A 86 -3.98 2.02 18.17
N ALA A 87 -2.72 2.44 18.21
CA ALA A 87 -1.66 1.83 17.41
C ALA A 87 -1.44 0.41 17.92
N ILE A 88 -1.57 -0.58 17.03
CA ILE A 88 -1.58 -2.00 17.38
C ILE A 88 -0.62 -2.77 16.47
N ASN A 89 -0.09 -3.89 16.96
CA ASN A 89 0.75 -4.77 16.16
C ASN A 89 -0.05 -5.96 15.64
N LEU A 90 0.39 -6.55 14.54
CA LEU A 90 -0.18 -7.80 14.06
C LEU A 90 0.41 -8.98 14.82
N THR A 91 -0.38 -10.02 14.99
CA THR A 91 0.08 -11.29 15.53
C THR A 91 1.12 -11.90 14.59
N SER A 92 2.27 -12.27 15.13
CA SER A 92 3.34 -12.92 14.36
C SER A 92 2.89 -14.27 13.80
N ALA A 93 3.61 -14.75 12.78
CA ALA A 93 3.51 -16.14 12.33
C ALA A 93 3.83 -17.11 13.47
N ALA A 94 3.39 -18.36 13.34
CA ALA A 94 3.64 -19.40 14.33
C ALA A 94 5.15 -19.53 14.64
N GLY A 95 5.51 -19.50 15.93
CA GLY A 95 6.90 -19.49 16.39
C GLY A 95 7.58 -18.11 16.38
N GLY A 96 6.89 -17.06 15.94
CA GLY A 96 7.38 -15.68 15.99
C GLY A 96 7.22 -15.02 17.37
N PRO A 97 7.74 -13.79 17.54
CA PRO A 97 7.69 -13.08 18.81
C PRO A 97 6.26 -12.71 19.21
N GLN A 98 6.01 -12.63 20.51
CA GLN A 98 4.77 -12.05 21.05
C GLN A 98 4.69 -10.56 20.71
N THR A 99 3.55 -10.14 20.17
CA THR A 99 3.29 -8.75 19.80
C THR A 99 2.08 -8.23 20.55
N ASN A 100 2.05 -6.92 20.83
CA ASN A 100 0.88 -6.26 21.41
C ASN A 100 -0.26 -6.20 20.38
N ASN A 101 -1.01 -7.29 20.28
CA ASN A 101 -1.94 -7.61 19.19
C ASN A 101 -3.41 -7.47 19.58
N THR A 102 -3.73 -7.09 20.81
CA THR A 102 -5.10 -7.09 21.33
C THR A 102 -5.40 -5.82 22.11
N THR A 103 -6.54 -5.20 21.84
CA THR A 103 -7.07 -4.06 22.61
C THR A 103 -8.49 -4.32 23.09
N ASN A 104 -8.86 -3.74 24.22
CA ASN A 104 -10.21 -3.84 24.79
C ASN A 104 -10.97 -2.54 24.54
N MET A 105 -12.14 -2.66 23.94
CA MET A 105 -13.08 -1.56 23.77
C MET A 105 -13.80 -1.26 25.09
N THR A 106 -13.97 0.02 25.41
CA THR A 106 -14.81 0.49 26.52
C THR A 106 -15.95 1.33 25.96
N VAL A 107 -17.14 1.22 26.54
CA VAL A 107 -18.31 2.05 26.18
C VAL A 107 -18.85 2.88 27.34
N SER A 108 -18.33 2.65 28.55
CA SER A 108 -18.71 3.36 29.78
C SER A 108 -17.45 3.59 30.62
N PRO A 109 -17.21 4.82 31.13
CA PRO A 109 -18.06 6.01 31.00
C PRO A 109 -18.02 6.66 29.59
N SER A 110 -17.09 6.27 28.73
CA SER A 110 -16.95 6.79 27.37
C SER A 110 -16.43 5.73 26.40
N LEU A 111 -16.62 5.98 25.10
CA LEU A 111 -16.01 5.16 24.04
C LEU A 111 -14.48 5.27 24.12
N GLY A 112 -13.79 4.13 24.09
CA GLY A 112 -12.33 4.09 24.18
C GLY A 112 -11.75 2.74 23.79
N LEU A 113 -10.42 2.71 23.69
CA LEU A 113 -9.61 1.50 23.46
C LEU A 113 -8.44 1.48 24.44
N SER A 114 -8.22 0.34 25.10
CA SER A 114 -7.06 0.15 25.97
C SER A 114 -5.76 0.16 25.17
N VAL A 115 -4.65 0.50 25.82
CA VAL A 115 -3.32 0.26 25.24
C VAL A 115 -3.23 -1.23 24.84
N PRO A 116 -2.75 -1.56 23.63
CA PRO A 116 -2.69 -2.95 23.22
C PRO A 116 -1.73 -3.78 24.06
N ALA A 117 -2.14 -5.02 24.34
CA ALA A 117 -1.36 -6.03 25.03
C ALA A 117 -1.34 -7.32 24.21
N TRP A 118 -0.39 -8.20 24.51
CA TRP A 118 -0.35 -9.52 23.88
C TRP A 118 -1.47 -10.41 24.44
N THR A 119 -2.20 -11.08 23.54
CA THR A 119 -3.02 -12.25 23.88
C THR A 119 -2.78 -13.38 22.89
N ALA A 120 -2.99 -14.61 23.35
CA ALA A 120 -3.03 -15.79 22.50
C ALA A 120 -4.39 -15.89 21.80
N GLY A 121 -4.41 -16.46 20.59
CA GLY A 121 -5.63 -16.80 19.88
C GLY A 121 -5.99 -15.95 18.64
N PRO A 122 -5.57 -14.67 18.50
CA PRO A 122 -5.71 -13.99 17.21
C PRO A 122 -4.88 -14.71 16.13
N GLN A 123 -5.37 -14.70 14.89
CA GLN A 123 -4.69 -15.33 13.76
C GLN A 123 -3.41 -14.58 13.36
N SER A 124 -2.44 -15.29 12.79
CA SER A 124 -1.23 -14.66 12.23
C SER A 124 -1.62 -13.58 11.21
N GLY A 125 -1.01 -12.40 11.33
CA GLY A 125 -1.32 -11.24 10.49
C GLY A 125 -2.56 -10.46 10.92
N SER A 126 -3.26 -10.85 11.99
CA SER A 126 -4.40 -10.11 12.52
C SER A 126 -4.10 -9.45 13.86
N PHE A 127 -4.89 -8.43 14.20
CA PHE A 127 -5.04 -7.91 15.55
C PHE A 127 -6.47 -8.15 16.04
N ARG A 128 -6.68 -8.07 17.36
CA ARG A 128 -7.98 -8.30 18.01
C ARG A 128 -8.51 -7.05 18.69
N ILE A 129 -9.80 -6.78 18.49
CA ILE A 129 -10.60 -5.87 19.33
C ILE A 129 -11.56 -6.72 20.14
N VAL A 130 -11.45 -6.66 21.46
CA VAL A 130 -12.38 -7.31 22.39
C VAL A 130 -13.49 -6.32 22.72
N THR A 131 -14.73 -6.67 22.41
CA THR A 131 -15.89 -5.81 22.69
C THR A 131 -16.46 -6.10 24.08
N PRO A 132 -16.87 -5.05 24.82
CA PRO A 132 -17.47 -5.23 26.14
C PRO A 132 -18.93 -5.67 26.00
N THR A 133 -19.59 -5.90 27.12
CA THR A 133 -21.05 -5.97 27.16
C THR A 133 -21.64 -4.59 26.90
N PHE A 134 -22.59 -4.50 25.98
CA PHE A 134 -23.43 -3.33 25.76
C PHE A 134 -24.79 -3.76 25.19
N ASN A 135 -25.77 -2.86 25.21
CA ASN A 135 -27.09 -3.11 24.64
C ASN A 135 -27.15 -2.57 23.19
N PRO A 136 -27.12 -3.44 22.16
CA PRO A 136 -27.13 -3.01 20.75
C PRO A 136 -28.47 -2.38 20.32
N VAL A 137 -29.53 -2.48 21.13
CA VAL A 137 -30.80 -1.76 20.88
C VAL A 137 -30.68 -0.28 21.28
N LEU A 138 -29.86 0.04 22.29
CA LEU A 138 -29.69 1.40 22.79
C LEU A 138 -28.55 2.15 22.10
N ALA A 139 -27.46 1.45 21.80
CA ALA A 139 -26.29 2.03 21.16
C ALA A 139 -25.57 0.98 20.30
N ASN A 140 -25.22 1.38 19.08
CA ASN A 140 -24.43 0.56 18.17
C ASN A 140 -23.05 1.17 17.96
N TYR A 141 -22.08 0.31 17.68
CA TYR A 141 -20.69 0.70 17.48
C TYR A 141 -20.14 0.02 16.24
N ASN A 142 -19.23 0.71 15.56
CA ASN A 142 -18.37 0.16 14.53
C ASN A 142 -17.02 -0.18 15.14
N ALA A 143 -16.42 -1.28 14.68
CA ALA A 143 -15.06 -1.66 15.05
C ALA A 143 -14.32 -2.20 13.83
N GLY A 144 -13.02 -1.90 13.73
CA GLY A 144 -12.19 -2.44 12.66
C GLY A 144 -10.86 -1.73 12.48
N SER A 145 -10.39 -1.72 11.23
CA SER A 145 -9.16 -1.03 10.84
C SER A 145 -9.42 0.47 10.73
N ALA A 146 -8.50 1.26 11.27
CA ALA A 146 -8.55 2.71 11.20
C ALA A 146 -7.30 3.29 10.56
N VAL A 147 -7.44 4.54 10.14
CA VAL A 147 -6.34 5.40 9.74
C VAL A 147 -6.43 6.70 10.52
N GLN A 148 -5.28 7.29 10.77
CA GLN A 148 -5.15 8.61 11.33
C GLN A 148 -4.55 9.54 10.28
N SER A 149 -5.21 10.65 9.99
CA SER A 149 -4.63 11.70 9.15
C SER A 149 -3.46 12.38 9.88
N LEU A 150 -2.63 13.12 9.14
CA LEU A 150 -1.57 13.95 9.75
C LEU A 150 -2.13 15.05 10.67
N SER A 151 -3.39 15.46 10.47
CA SER A 151 -4.09 16.39 11.36
C SER A 151 -4.67 15.73 12.63
N GLY A 152 -4.50 14.41 12.78
CA GLY A 152 -4.98 13.64 13.92
C GLY A 152 -6.42 13.14 13.78
N ALA A 153 -7.10 13.44 12.68
CA ALA A 153 -8.47 12.97 12.44
C ALA A 153 -8.51 11.44 12.29
N ILE A 154 -9.46 10.80 12.95
CA ILE A 154 -9.64 9.35 12.96
C ILE A 154 -10.70 9.00 11.92
N THR A 155 -10.40 8.04 11.05
CA THR A 155 -11.38 7.46 10.14
C THR A 155 -11.22 5.95 10.16
N LEU A 156 -12.32 5.22 10.40
CA LEU A 156 -12.32 3.78 10.16
C LEU A 156 -12.17 3.56 8.66
N SER A 157 -11.10 2.90 8.20
CA SER A 157 -10.90 2.65 6.78
C SER A 157 -11.84 1.57 6.28
N ASN A 158 -12.01 0.52 7.08
CA ASN A 158 -13.02 -0.50 6.92
C ASN A 158 -13.38 -1.05 8.28
N PHE A 159 -14.61 -1.52 8.43
CA PHE A 159 -15.16 -1.87 9.74
C PHE A 159 -16.37 -2.80 9.60
N VAL A 160 -16.77 -3.38 10.73
CA VAL A 160 -18.03 -4.09 10.89
C VAL A 160 -18.84 -3.45 12.02
N THR A 161 -20.14 -3.71 12.07
CA THR A 161 -20.94 -3.44 13.28
C THR A 161 -20.48 -4.38 14.38
N ALA A 162 -19.95 -3.81 15.47
CA ALA A 162 -19.47 -4.55 16.63
C ALA A 162 -20.64 -5.29 17.29
N GLN A 163 -20.39 -6.54 17.69
CA GLN A 163 -21.31 -7.32 18.52
C GLN A 163 -20.86 -7.22 19.98
N PRO A 164 -21.77 -7.23 20.97
CA PRO A 164 -21.38 -7.24 22.39
C PRO A 164 -20.70 -8.56 22.75
N THR A 165 -19.77 -8.51 23.71
CA THR A 165 -19.09 -9.70 24.29
C THR A 165 -18.44 -10.61 23.25
N SER A 166 -17.79 -10.03 22.24
CA SER A 166 -17.17 -10.76 21.13
C SER A 166 -15.72 -10.38 20.93
N ASN A 167 -14.99 -11.28 20.27
CA ASN A 167 -13.67 -10.99 19.72
C ASN A 167 -13.82 -10.70 18.23
N LEU A 168 -13.33 -9.55 17.81
CA LEU A 168 -13.22 -9.17 16.41
C LEU A 168 -11.75 -9.24 16.01
N ASP A 169 -11.38 -10.20 15.17
CA ASP A 169 -10.03 -10.25 14.59
C ASP A 169 -10.04 -9.58 13.22
N CYS A 170 -9.07 -8.70 13.00
CA CYS A 170 -8.92 -7.90 11.79
C CYS A 170 -7.54 -8.17 11.17
N GLN A 171 -7.53 -8.69 9.94
CA GLN A 171 -6.32 -8.89 9.14
C GLN A 171 -6.24 -7.78 8.07
N PRO A 172 -5.52 -6.68 8.33
CA PRO A 172 -5.47 -5.54 7.43
C PRO A 172 -4.70 -5.84 6.14
N VAL A 173 -5.12 -5.19 5.05
CA VAL A 173 -4.45 -5.24 3.75
C VAL A 173 -3.98 -3.85 3.36
N ILE A 174 -2.67 -3.68 3.14
CA ILE A 174 -2.07 -2.38 2.78
C ILE A 174 -2.10 -2.15 1.27
N LYS A 175 -3.31 -2.19 0.71
CA LYS A 175 -3.60 -1.81 -0.68
C LYS A 175 -4.57 -0.64 -0.67
N PHE A 176 -4.22 0.40 -1.41
CA PHE A 176 -5.00 1.62 -1.50
C PHE A 176 -5.51 1.79 -2.92
N TYR A 177 -6.68 2.38 -3.03
CA TYR A 177 -7.36 2.62 -4.29
C TYR A 177 -7.61 4.11 -4.45
N VAL A 178 -7.46 4.59 -5.68
CA VAL A 178 -7.88 5.93 -6.10
C VAL A 178 -8.94 5.78 -7.18
N GLN A 179 -10.05 6.48 -7.04
CA GLN A 179 -11.14 6.45 -8.00
C GLN A 179 -11.76 7.84 -8.18
N THR A 180 -12.36 8.09 -9.34
CA THR A 180 -13.17 9.27 -9.59
C THR A 180 -14.58 9.11 -9.02
N GLY A 181 -15.11 10.10 -8.31
CA GLY A 181 -16.47 10.08 -7.76
C GLY A 181 -16.68 11.11 -6.66
N THR A 182 -17.81 11.00 -5.96
CA THR A 182 -18.30 12.05 -5.04
C THR A 182 -18.30 11.64 -3.56
N TYR A 183 -17.76 10.47 -3.21
CA TYR A 183 -17.65 10.07 -1.80
C TYR A 183 -16.74 11.00 -1.03
N THR A 184 -17.24 11.53 0.09
CA THR A 184 -16.49 12.39 0.98
C THR A 184 -15.78 11.58 2.06
N ALA A 185 -14.65 12.09 2.57
CA ALA A 185 -13.92 11.45 3.65
C ALA A 185 -14.82 11.15 4.87
N GLY A 186 -14.73 9.94 5.41
CA GLY A 186 -15.53 9.47 6.55
C GLY A 186 -16.94 8.98 6.21
N THR A 187 -17.33 8.97 4.94
CA THR A 187 -18.60 8.37 4.50
C THR A 187 -18.43 6.95 4.00
N VAL A 188 -19.43 6.12 4.27
CA VAL A 188 -19.48 4.72 3.82
C VAL A 188 -19.58 4.70 2.31
N MET A 189 -18.80 3.84 1.67
CA MET A 189 -18.76 3.71 0.22
C MET A 189 -18.96 2.26 -0.22
N ASN A 190 -19.43 2.09 -1.45
CA ASN A 190 -19.54 0.77 -2.07
C ASN A 190 -18.17 0.33 -2.63
N PHE A 191 -17.43 -0.48 -1.86
CA PHE A 191 -16.12 -0.99 -2.27
C PHE A 191 -16.18 -1.79 -3.57
N THR A 192 -17.12 -2.73 -3.70
CA THR A 192 -17.23 -3.62 -4.87
C THR A 192 -17.40 -2.81 -6.16
N ASN A 193 -18.28 -1.80 -6.15
CA ASN A 193 -18.47 -0.94 -7.31
C ASN A 193 -17.29 0.01 -7.54
N SER A 194 -16.77 0.63 -6.47
CA SER A 194 -15.74 1.66 -6.59
C SER A 194 -14.36 1.12 -6.96
N SER A 195 -14.06 -0.13 -6.60
CA SER A 195 -12.79 -0.80 -6.90
C SER A 195 -12.66 -1.23 -8.36
N ILE A 196 -13.78 -1.29 -9.11
CA ILE A 196 -13.77 -1.58 -10.54
C ILE A 196 -13.04 -0.45 -11.26
N ASN A 197 -12.00 -0.79 -12.02
CA ASN A 197 -11.18 0.16 -12.78
C ASN A 197 -10.61 1.31 -11.94
N ALA A 198 -10.39 1.13 -10.64
CA ALA A 198 -9.68 2.09 -9.81
C ALA A 198 -8.16 1.92 -9.97
N ALA A 199 -7.39 3.00 -9.76
CA ALA A 199 -5.93 2.88 -9.63
C ALA A 199 -5.59 2.14 -8.34
N ILE A 200 -4.67 1.17 -8.41
CA ILE A 200 -4.27 0.34 -7.26
C ILE A 200 -2.85 0.69 -6.85
N CYS A 201 -2.69 1.14 -5.61
CA CYS A 201 -1.40 1.39 -4.95
C CYS A 201 -1.15 0.25 -3.94
N ASP A 202 -0.35 -0.73 -4.34
CA ASP A 202 -0.07 -1.92 -3.52
C ASP A 202 1.21 -1.73 -2.70
N ALA A 203 1.05 -1.48 -1.39
CA ALA A 203 2.16 -1.33 -0.46
C ALA A 203 2.60 -2.65 0.17
N THR A 204 1.95 -3.79 -0.13
CA THR A 204 2.33 -5.10 0.43
C THR A 204 3.78 -5.51 0.17
N PRO A 205 4.43 -5.14 -0.96
CA PRO A 205 5.85 -5.42 -1.19
C PRO A 205 6.80 -4.43 -0.51
N GLY A 206 6.30 -3.45 0.25
CA GLY A 206 7.10 -2.43 0.93
C GLY A 206 7.21 -1.08 0.20
N PHE A 207 6.42 -0.84 -0.86
CA PHE A 207 6.34 0.47 -1.50
C PHE A 207 5.64 1.49 -0.60
N THR A 208 6.21 2.69 -0.50
CA THR A 208 5.68 3.76 0.36
C THR A 208 5.28 5.00 -0.42
N THR A 209 5.60 5.08 -1.70
CA THR A 209 5.27 6.23 -2.54
C THR A 209 4.74 5.78 -3.89
N PHE A 210 3.66 6.41 -4.35
CA PHE A 210 2.98 6.07 -5.59
C PHE A 210 2.68 7.35 -6.37
N ASN A 211 3.04 7.38 -7.65
CA ASN A 211 2.58 8.42 -8.57
C ASN A 211 1.49 7.83 -9.46
N VAL A 212 0.30 8.42 -9.41
CA VAL A 212 -0.91 7.96 -10.08
C VAL A 212 -1.34 9.01 -11.08
N THR A 213 -1.64 8.59 -12.29
CA THR A 213 -2.14 9.46 -13.35
C THR A 213 -3.48 8.94 -13.84
N TYR A 214 -4.49 9.81 -13.84
CA TYR A 214 -5.76 9.57 -14.52
C TYR A 214 -5.66 10.08 -15.96
N ASN A 215 -5.80 9.17 -16.93
CA ASN A 215 -5.57 9.46 -18.34
C ASN A 215 -6.82 10.00 -19.04
N ILE A 216 -6.63 10.58 -20.23
CA ILE A 216 -7.70 11.16 -21.04
C ILE A 216 -8.76 10.14 -21.48
N ASP A 217 -8.37 8.86 -21.61
CA ASP A 217 -9.23 7.74 -21.98
C ASP A 217 -9.94 7.09 -20.77
N GLY A 218 -9.78 7.66 -19.57
CA GLY A 218 -10.35 7.16 -18.34
C GLY A 218 -9.58 6.00 -17.70
N THR A 219 -8.43 5.63 -18.25
CA THR A 219 -7.54 4.62 -17.66
C THR A 219 -6.61 5.22 -16.60
N TRP A 220 -5.89 4.36 -15.89
CA TRP A 220 -4.93 4.76 -14.87
C TRP A 220 -3.52 4.31 -15.21
N THR A 221 -2.55 5.14 -14.86
CA THR A 221 -1.14 4.75 -14.79
C THR A 221 -0.68 4.87 -13.35
N VAL A 222 -0.10 3.81 -12.79
CA VAL A 222 0.45 3.80 -11.42
C VAL A 222 1.92 3.47 -11.49
N LYS A 223 2.73 4.32 -10.87
CA LYS A 223 4.18 4.18 -10.74
C LYS A 223 4.52 4.00 -9.28
N ASN A 224 5.01 2.82 -8.92
CA ASN A 224 5.49 2.56 -7.57
C ASN A 224 6.88 3.16 -7.43
N MET A 225 7.09 3.99 -6.43
CA MET A 225 8.36 4.65 -6.18
C MET A 225 9.02 4.00 -4.97
N ALA A 226 10.31 3.71 -5.10
CA ALA A 226 11.14 3.24 -4.01
C ALA A 226 12.30 4.20 -3.79
N VAL A 227 12.70 4.39 -2.53
CA VAL A 227 13.95 5.09 -2.23
C VAL A 227 15.11 4.22 -2.69
N SER A 228 15.99 4.79 -3.51
CA SER A 228 17.23 4.17 -3.96
C SER A 228 18.35 5.19 -3.93
N GLN A 229 19.58 4.70 -3.80
CA GLN A 229 20.76 5.54 -4.02
C GLN A 229 20.88 5.84 -5.52
N LEU A 230 20.95 7.12 -5.86
CA LEU A 230 21.16 7.64 -7.21
C LEU A 230 22.64 7.55 -7.59
N ALA A 231 22.93 7.73 -8.88
CA ALA A 231 24.30 7.66 -9.42
C ALA A 231 25.30 8.65 -8.79
N ASN A 232 24.79 9.72 -8.17
CA ASN A 232 25.59 10.72 -7.44
C ASN A 232 25.75 10.40 -5.94
N GLY A 233 25.33 9.22 -5.49
CA GLY A 233 25.39 8.79 -4.09
C GLY A 233 24.27 9.34 -3.20
N ALA A 234 23.43 10.25 -3.71
CA ALA A 234 22.28 10.78 -2.96
C ALA A 234 21.12 9.77 -2.92
N LEU A 235 20.27 9.84 -1.90
CA LEU A 235 19.01 9.09 -1.89
C LEU A 235 17.99 9.83 -2.77
N GLY A 236 17.30 9.07 -3.63
CA GLY A 236 16.23 9.58 -4.49
C GLY A 236 15.14 8.56 -4.71
N LEU A 237 13.99 9.01 -5.20
CA LEU A 237 12.89 8.13 -5.56
C LEU A 237 13.06 7.63 -7.00
N VAL A 238 13.10 6.32 -7.17
CA VAL A 238 13.14 5.66 -8.48
C VAL A 238 11.88 4.85 -8.70
N GLU A 239 11.38 4.88 -9.94
CA GLU A 239 10.24 4.08 -10.35
C GLU A 239 10.62 2.59 -10.37
N ARG A 240 9.79 1.75 -9.75
CA ARG A 240 9.82 0.29 -9.87
C ARG A 240 8.53 -0.14 -10.55
N SER A 241 8.66 -0.75 -11.73
CA SER A 241 7.49 -1.20 -12.51
C SER A 241 6.81 -2.41 -11.86
N VAL A 242 5.47 -2.37 -11.79
CA VAL A 242 4.59 -3.53 -11.53
C VAL A 242 3.57 -3.61 -12.68
N ASN A 243 3.13 -4.81 -13.05
CA ASN A 243 2.14 -4.96 -14.12
C ASN A 243 0.70 -4.71 -13.61
N SER A 244 -0.24 -4.62 -14.54
CA SER A 244 -1.66 -4.30 -14.34
C SER A 244 -2.46 -5.25 -13.43
N PHE A 245 -1.84 -6.31 -12.91
CA PHE A 245 -2.48 -7.31 -12.04
C PHE A 245 -2.01 -7.24 -10.59
N GLY A 246 -1.25 -6.22 -10.20
CA GLY A 246 -0.73 -6.09 -8.83
C GLY A 246 0.18 -7.25 -8.43
N ARG A 247 0.65 -8.05 -9.40
CA ARG A 247 1.72 -9.00 -9.20
C ARG A 247 3.00 -8.21 -9.39
N VAL A 248 3.91 -8.30 -8.40
CA VAL A 248 5.32 -8.07 -8.67
C VAL A 248 5.63 -9.02 -9.82
N LEU A 249 5.84 -8.48 -11.03
CA LEU A 249 6.52 -9.23 -12.07
C LEU A 249 7.76 -9.77 -11.39
N ALA A 250 8.01 -11.08 -11.45
CA ALA A 250 9.31 -11.63 -11.12
C ALA A 250 10.32 -10.68 -11.76
N ASP A 251 10.98 -9.92 -10.90
CA ASP A 251 11.67 -8.65 -11.15
C ASP A 251 11.50 -8.08 -12.56
N ALA A 252 10.78 -6.96 -12.72
CA ALA A 252 10.84 -6.21 -13.96
C ALA A 252 12.32 -6.01 -14.33
N LEU A 253 12.76 -6.61 -15.43
CA LEU A 253 14.16 -6.70 -15.86
C LEU A 253 14.76 -5.30 -15.83
N ASN A 254 15.48 -4.99 -14.76
CA ASN A 254 15.97 -3.66 -14.48
C ASN A 254 17.42 -3.51 -14.92
N ALA A 255 18.07 -4.59 -15.37
CA ALA A 255 19.44 -4.64 -15.83
C ALA A 255 19.53 -5.12 -17.28
N GLN A 256 20.43 -4.52 -18.05
CA GLN A 256 20.83 -4.97 -19.38
C GLN A 256 22.34 -5.25 -19.40
N VAL A 257 22.70 -6.31 -20.11
CA VAL A 257 24.06 -6.68 -20.47
C VAL A 257 24.17 -6.54 -21.98
N LEU A 258 24.92 -5.55 -22.43
CA LEU A 258 25.15 -5.24 -23.84
C LEU A 258 26.51 -5.80 -24.26
N ASN A 259 26.72 -5.91 -25.56
CA ASN A 259 28.04 -6.19 -26.13
C ASN A 259 29.07 -5.12 -25.69
N GLU A 260 30.35 -5.43 -25.91
CA GLU A 260 31.49 -4.58 -25.56
C GLU A 260 31.37 -3.16 -26.12
N ALA A 261 30.77 -3.06 -27.31
CA ALA A 261 30.53 -1.82 -28.03
C ALA A 261 29.31 -1.02 -27.50
N GLY A 262 28.48 -1.58 -26.61
CA GLY A 262 27.27 -0.93 -26.09
C GLY A 262 26.17 -0.72 -27.13
N THR A 263 26.21 -1.42 -28.27
CA THR A 263 25.30 -1.24 -29.40
C THR A 263 24.18 -2.28 -29.46
N GLY A 264 24.33 -3.41 -28.79
CA GLY A 264 23.34 -4.49 -28.81
C GLY A 264 23.15 -5.14 -27.45
N VAL A 265 21.89 -5.35 -27.06
CA VAL A 265 21.53 -6.05 -25.82
C VAL A 265 21.73 -7.55 -26.01
N ILE A 266 22.58 -8.16 -25.20
CA ILE A 266 22.88 -9.61 -25.22
C ILE A 266 21.95 -10.36 -24.27
N SER A 267 21.75 -9.82 -23.07
CA SER A 267 20.83 -10.37 -22.08
C SER A 267 20.27 -9.27 -21.18
N THR A 268 19.10 -9.52 -20.61
CA THR A 268 18.46 -8.70 -19.59
C THR A 268 18.22 -9.54 -18.34
N GLY A 269 18.21 -8.89 -17.18
CA GLY A 269 18.03 -9.56 -15.89
C GLY A 269 17.69 -8.56 -14.81
N THR A 270 17.98 -8.93 -13.57
CA THR A 270 17.70 -8.12 -12.38
C THR A 270 18.94 -7.88 -11.57
N ALA A 271 19.22 -6.63 -11.25
CA ALA A 271 20.25 -6.25 -10.30
C ALA A 271 19.65 -5.53 -9.08
N GLY A 272 20.19 -5.83 -7.89
CA GLY A 272 19.86 -5.08 -6.67
C GLY A 272 20.48 -3.68 -6.65
N ASN A 273 21.59 -3.48 -7.36
CA ASN A 273 22.30 -2.22 -7.60
C ASN A 273 23.26 -2.38 -8.80
N PHE A 274 23.90 -1.28 -9.25
CA PHE A 274 24.86 -1.28 -10.37
C PHE A 274 26.27 -0.83 -9.95
N ASN A 275 26.64 -1.10 -8.70
CA ASN A 275 28.00 -0.91 -8.21
C ASN A 275 28.83 -2.14 -8.59
N LEU A 276 30.07 -1.96 -9.04
CA LEU A 276 30.95 -3.08 -9.33
C LEU A 276 31.56 -3.62 -8.02
N PRO A 277 31.59 -4.94 -7.80
CA PRO A 277 31.00 -5.99 -8.64
C PRO A 277 29.46 -6.00 -8.58
N THR A 278 28.81 -6.04 -9.75
CA THR A 278 27.35 -6.07 -9.88
C THR A 278 26.89 -7.49 -10.18
N THR A 279 25.83 -7.93 -9.50
CA THR A 279 25.22 -9.25 -9.72
C THR A 279 23.88 -9.09 -10.40
N ILE A 280 23.72 -9.76 -11.54
CA ILE A 280 22.48 -9.82 -12.31
C ILE A 280 21.90 -11.23 -12.21
N THR A 281 20.73 -11.35 -11.61
CA THR A 281 19.95 -12.60 -11.51
C THR A 281 18.89 -12.64 -12.61
N ASN A 282 18.25 -13.80 -12.80
CA ASN A 282 17.15 -13.98 -13.76
C ASN A 282 17.49 -13.55 -15.20
N LEU A 283 18.75 -13.78 -15.62
CA LEU A 283 19.19 -13.52 -16.98
C LEU A 283 18.32 -14.29 -17.98
N ASN A 284 17.76 -13.57 -18.97
CA ASN A 284 16.89 -14.15 -19.99
C ASN A 284 17.66 -14.90 -21.11
N ASN A 285 18.97 -14.67 -21.22
CA ASN A 285 19.84 -15.27 -22.24
C ASN A 285 21.28 -15.47 -21.69
N PRO A 286 21.45 -16.28 -20.63
CA PRO A 286 22.77 -16.52 -20.05
C PRO A 286 23.72 -17.22 -21.03
N GLY A 287 23.20 -18.00 -21.99
CA GLY A 287 24.00 -18.65 -23.04
C GLY A 287 24.67 -17.67 -24.02
N GLY A 288 24.24 -16.41 -24.07
CA GLY A 288 24.90 -15.33 -24.81
C GLY A 288 26.10 -14.73 -24.08
N LEU A 289 26.35 -15.11 -22.82
CA LEU A 289 27.40 -14.58 -21.97
C LEU A 289 28.53 -15.59 -21.76
N ALA A 290 29.76 -15.09 -21.63
CA ALA A 290 30.95 -15.87 -21.36
C ALA A 290 31.72 -15.28 -20.17
N VAL A 291 32.23 -16.14 -19.30
CA VAL A 291 33.12 -15.73 -18.20
C VAL A 291 34.45 -15.25 -18.79
N PHE A 292 35.05 -14.24 -18.17
CA PHE A 292 36.27 -13.53 -18.61
C PHE A 292 36.13 -12.72 -19.89
N LYS A 293 34.89 -12.38 -20.27
CA LYS A 293 34.59 -11.49 -21.38
C LYS A 293 34.04 -10.16 -20.86
N GLU A 294 34.35 -9.07 -21.58
CA GLU A 294 33.87 -7.73 -21.24
C GLU A 294 32.46 -7.48 -21.79
N TYR A 295 31.70 -6.66 -21.07
CA TYR A 295 30.34 -6.26 -21.41
C TYR A 295 30.08 -4.83 -20.96
N GLN A 296 29.07 -4.20 -21.56
CA GLN A 296 28.49 -2.96 -21.02
C GLN A 296 27.29 -3.33 -20.15
N VAL A 297 27.37 -3.03 -18.85
CA VAL A 297 26.37 -3.46 -17.85
C VAL A 297 25.76 -2.24 -17.17
N GLY A 298 24.44 -2.21 -17.04
CA GLY A 298 23.74 -1.05 -16.49
C GLY A 298 22.22 -1.22 -16.40
N PRO A 299 21.52 -0.23 -15.83
CA PRO A 299 20.08 -0.23 -15.76
C PRO A 299 19.45 -0.16 -17.16
N THR A 300 18.25 -0.74 -17.31
CA THR A 300 17.50 -0.71 -18.59
C THR A 300 17.32 0.72 -19.10
N GLY A 301 17.88 1.03 -20.26
CA GLY A 301 17.84 2.37 -20.87
C GLY A 301 18.66 3.44 -20.16
N GLY A 302 19.51 3.08 -19.18
CA GLY A 302 20.32 4.02 -18.40
C GLY A 302 21.82 3.94 -18.71
N PRO A 303 22.68 4.56 -17.87
CA PRO A 303 24.11 4.60 -18.13
C PRO A 303 24.76 3.22 -17.93
N TYR A 304 25.58 2.80 -18.90
CA TYR A 304 26.31 1.53 -18.85
C TYR A 304 27.76 1.74 -18.40
N LYS A 305 28.33 0.71 -17.76
CA LYS A 305 29.74 0.64 -17.41
C LYS A 305 30.36 -0.60 -18.04
N GLY A 306 31.58 -0.46 -18.53
CA GLY A 306 32.41 -1.61 -18.91
C GLY A 306 32.71 -2.45 -17.67
N ALA A 307 32.40 -3.74 -17.74
CA ALA A 307 32.65 -4.70 -16.67
C ALA A 307 32.94 -6.08 -17.25
N MET A 308 33.83 -6.84 -16.61
CA MET A 308 34.13 -8.22 -17.00
C MET A 308 33.19 -9.18 -16.29
N CYS A 309 32.59 -10.12 -17.03
CA CYS A 309 31.83 -11.22 -16.42
C CYS A 309 32.81 -12.16 -15.68
N THR A 310 32.82 -12.13 -14.36
CA THR A 310 33.75 -12.92 -13.53
C THR A 310 33.14 -14.23 -13.01
N ALA A 311 31.83 -14.36 -13.02
CA ALA A 311 31.13 -15.61 -12.73
C ALA A 311 29.80 -15.69 -13.49
N LEU A 312 29.43 -16.89 -13.94
CA LEU A 312 28.13 -17.19 -14.54
C LEU A 312 27.64 -18.54 -14.02
N ALA A 313 26.55 -18.54 -13.25
CA ALA A 313 25.94 -19.72 -12.64
C ALA A 313 24.44 -19.76 -12.97
N GLY A 314 24.06 -20.64 -13.90
CA GLY A 314 22.68 -20.74 -14.37
C GLY A 314 22.20 -19.41 -14.98
N THR A 315 21.18 -18.81 -14.36
CA THR A 315 20.62 -17.51 -14.78
C THR A 315 21.20 -16.32 -13.99
N THR A 316 22.32 -16.50 -13.28
CA THR A 316 22.96 -15.43 -12.50
C THR A 316 24.38 -15.17 -13.00
N GLY A 317 24.70 -13.90 -13.28
CA GLY A 317 26.03 -13.44 -13.69
C GLY A 317 26.57 -12.35 -12.74
N THR A 318 27.87 -12.38 -12.47
CA THR A 318 28.59 -11.36 -11.70
C THR A 318 29.57 -10.64 -12.60
N PHE A 319 29.56 -9.30 -12.56
CA PHE A 319 30.35 -8.43 -13.42
C PHE A 319 31.16 -7.45 -12.59
N SER A 320 32.47 -7.38 -12.79
CA SER A 320 33.40 -6.54 -12.00
C SER A 320 34.37 -5.76 -12.86
#